data_AF-A0A5R9MSG1-F1
#
_entry.id   AF-A0A5R9MSG1-F1
#
_cell.length_a   1.000
_cell.length_b   1.000
_cell.length_c   1.000
_cell.angle_alpha   90.00
_cell.angle_beta   90.00
_cell.angle_gamma   90.00
#
_symmetry.space_group_name_H-M   'P 1'
#
loop_
_entity.id
_entity.type
_entity.pdbx_description
1 polymer ?
#
loop_
_entity_poly.entity_id
_entity_poly.type
_entity_poly.pdbx_seq_one_letter_code
_entity_poly.pdbx_strand_id
1 'polypeptide(L)'
;MATTLLAEIHRAQTRLPFLSGAERGALIVRILRELKMLRRDVLANVPADRCVWIDKLIASVSSTVSEIVKMPDAEFHRVLNEFEKLMATLHNISHPEKPSKTVH
;
A
#
# COMPACT_ATOMS: atom_id res chain seq x y z
N MET A 1 -0.20 -12.79 -1.16
CA MET A 1 0.22 -11.79 -0.14
C MET A 1 -0.47 -10.44 -0.40
N ALA A 2 -0.42 -9.92 -1.63
CA ALA A 2 -1.23 -8.82 -2.16
C ALA A 2 -2.71 -8.76 -1.69
N THR A 3 -3.43 -9.85 -1.97
CA THR A 3 -4.87 -10.01 -1.73
C THR A 3 -5.21 -9.94 -0.25
N THR A 4 -4.29 -10.36 0.61
CA THR A 4 -4.46 -10.32 2.07
C THR A 4 -4.38 -8.88 2.59
N LEU A 5 -3.41 -8.07 2.12
CA LEU A 5 -3.31 -6.67 2.56
C LEU A 5 -4.48 -5.82 2.05
N LEU A 6 -4.90 -5.99 0.79
CA LEU A 6 -6.05 -5.25 0.26
C LEU A 6 -7.32 -5.55 1.06
N ALA A 7 -7.55 -6.81 1.42
CA ALA A 7 -8.66 -7.19 2.29
C ALA A 7 -8.54 -6.59 3.71
N GLU A 8 -7.33 -6.51 4.28
CA GLU A 8 -7.08 -5.85 5.56
C GLU A 8 -7.40 -4.34 5.50
N ILE A 9 -6.98 -3.65 4.44
CA ILE A 9 -7.28 -2.24 4.20
C ILE A 9 -8.79 -2.03 4.07
N HIS A 10 -9.46 -2.85 3.26
CA HIS A 10 -10.91 -2.76 3.05
C HIS A 10 -11.68 -2.99 4.36
N ARG A 11 -11.26 -3.99 5.14
CA ARG A 11 -11.86 -4.24 6.47
C ARG A 11 -11.63 -3.07 7.43
N ALA A 12 -10.46 -2.42 7.37
CA ALA A 12 -10.18 -1.25 8.19
C ALA A 12 -11.06 -0.05 7.79
N GLN A 13 -11.21 0.20 6.49
CA GLN A 13 -12.06 1.26 5.94
C GLN A 13 -13.52 1.15 6.39
N THR A 14 -14.07 -0.08 6.44
CA THR A 14 -15.46 -0.33 6.88
C THR A 14 -15.67 -0.19 8.39
N ARG A 15 -14.59 -0.12 9.19
CA ARG A 15 -14.64 -0.10 10.66
C ARG A 15 -13.88 1.07 11.28
N LEU A 16 -13.58 2.11 10.49
CA LEU A 16 -12.75 3.25 10.89
C LEU A 16 -13.08 3.89 12.24
N PRO A 17 -14.37 4.14 12.58
CA PRO A 17 -14.73 4.75 13.85
C PRO A 17 -14.36 3.91 15.08
N PHE A 18 -14.10 2.62 14.88
CA PHE A 18 -13.79 1.66 15.92
C PHE A 18 -12.30 1.32 16.01
N LEU A 19 -11.46 1.88 15.13
CA LEU A 19 -10.02 1.64 15.15
C LEU A 19 -9.33 2.56 16.15
N SER A 20 -8.67 1.97 17.13
CA SER A 20 -7.74 2.67 18.02
C SER A 20 -6.53 3.22 17.25
N GLY A 21 -5.85 4.21 17.83
CA GLY A 21 -4.60 4.74 17.25
C GLY A 21 -3.51 3.66 17.10
N ALA A 22 -3.50 2.66 17.99
CA ALA A 22 -2.58 1.51 17.89
C ALA A 22 -2.92 0.62 16.69
N GLU A 23 -4.19 0.33 16.45
CA GLU A 23 -4.64 -0.45 15.28
C GLU A 23 -4.38 0.31 13.97
N ARG A 24 -4.62 1.63 13.95
CA ARG A 24 -4.26 2.49 12.81
C ARG A 24 -2.76 2.43 12.55
N GLY A 25 -1.93 2.55 13.58
CA GLY A 25 -0.48 2.47 13.47
C GLY A 25 0.02 1.12 12.97
N ALA A 26 -0.55 0.03 13.50
CA ALA A 26 -0.23 -1.32 13.05
C ALA A 26 -0.54 -1.51 11.56
N LEU A 27 -1.67 -0.98 11.08
CA LEU A 27 -2.05 -1.03 9.68
C LEU A 27 -1.08 -0.24 8.78
N ILE A 28 -0.70 0.98 9.16
CA ILE A 28 0.29 1.76 8.40
C ILE A 28 1.65 1.05 8.35
N VAL A 29 2.10 0.48 9.47
CA VAL A 29 3.34 -0.31 9.52
C VAL A 29 3.25 -1.55 8.63
N ARG A 30 2.08 -2.22 8.60
CA ARG A 30 1.83 -3.35 7.72
C ARG A 30 1.94 -2.94 6.24
N ILE A 31 1.32 -1.83 5.85
CA ILE A 31 1.41 -1.25 4.49
C ILE A 31 2.87 -0.95 4.13
N LEU A 32 3.63 -0.28 5.02
CA LEU A 32 5.04 0.02 4.81
C LEU A 32 5.90 -1.24 4.60
N ARG A 33 5.62 -2.32 5.33
CA ARG A 33 6.33 -3.60 5.16
C ARG A 33 6.07 -4.21 3.79
N GLU A 34 4.83 -4.17 3.32
CA GLU A 34 4.46 -4.67 2.00
C GLU A 34 5.07 -3.81 0.87
N LEU A 35 5.08 -2.48 0.99
CA LEU A 35 5.79 -1.60 0.05
C LEU A 35 7.29 -1.91 0.00
N LYS A 36 7.94 -2.14 1.15
CA LYS A 36 9.35 -2.55 1.22
C LYS A 36 9.60 -3.94 0.63
N MET A 37 8.62 -4.83 0.67
CA MET A 37 8.70 -6.15 0.03
C MET A 37 8.57 -5.99 -1.49
N LEU A 38 7.55 -5.28 -1.99
CA LEU A 38 7.39 -5.00 -3.41
C LEU A 38 8.61 -4.30 -4.02
N ARG A 39 9.17 -3.31 -3.32
CA ARG A 39 10.40 -2.62 -3.73
C ARG A 39 11.58 -3.58 -3.92
N ARG A 40 11.70 -4.59 -3.06
CA ARG A 40 12.79 -5.58 -3.08
C ARG A 40 12.56 -6.69 -4.09
N ASP A 41 11.33 -7.17 -4.20
CA ASP A 41 11.04 -8.41 -4.92
C ASP A 41 10.53 -8.14 -6.33
N VAL A 42 9.56 -7.22 -6.47
CA VAL A 42 8.93 -6.90 -7.77
C VAL A 42 9.79 -5.94 -8.57
N LEU A 43 10.36 -4.93 -7.90
CA LEU A 43 11.16 -3.89 -8.54
C LEU A 43 12.67 -4.18 -8.47
N ALA A 44 13.06 -5.41 -8.13
CA ALA A 44 14.47 -5.81 -7.99
C ALA A 44 15.32 -5.48 -9.22
N ASN A 45 14.73 -5.70 -10.41
CA ASN A 45 15.39 -5.52 -11.70
C ASN A 45 15.15 -4.13 -12.31
N VAL A 46 14.44 -3.25 -11.61
CA VAL A 46 14.17 -1.89 -12.08
C VAL A 46 15.33 -0.99 -11.64
N PRO A 47 15.90 -0.18 -12.56
CA PRO A 47 16.96 0.77 -12.23
C PRO A 47 16.62 1.64 -11.02
N ALA A 48 17.60 1.87 -10.14
CA ALA A 48 17.38 2.53 -8.85
C ALA A 48 16.85 3.96 -9.01
N ASP A 49 17.28 4.69 -10.03
CA ASP A 49 16.79 6.01 -10.41
C ASP A 49 15.28 6.03 -10.69
N ARG A 50 14.74 4.93 -11.23
CA ARG A 50 13.30 4.74 -11.47
C ARG A 50 12.52 4.29 -10.25
N CYS A 51 13.21 3.86 -9.17
CA CYS A 51 12.60 3.45 -7.90
C CYS A 51 12.64 4.53 -6.82
N VAL A 52 13.28 5.68 -7.07
CA VAL A 52 13.43 6.76 -6.08
C VAL A 52 12.08 7.21 -5.50
N TRP A 53 11.01 7.20 -6.28
CA TRP A 53 9.68 7.62 -5.84
C TRP A 53 9.12 6.73 -4.72
N ILE A 54 9.29 5.41 -4.81
CA ILE A 54 8.77 4.47 -3.80
C ILE A 54 9.65 4.49 -2.54
N ASP A 55 10.96 4.66 -2.71
CA ASP A 55 11.89 4.83 -1.59
C ASP A 55 11.56 6.12 -0.81
N LYS A 56 11.27 7.22 -1.51
CA LYS A 56 10.80 8.48 -0.90
C LYS A 56 9.43 8.31 -0.22
N LEU A 57 8.47 7.64 -0.85
CA LEU A 57 7.17 7.38 -0.25
C LEU A 57 7.31 6.59 1.07
N ILE A 58 8.10 5.51 1.05
CA ILE A 58 8.38 4.69 2.24
C ILE A 58 9.00 5.56 3.34
N ALA A 59 10.01 6.37 3.02
CA ALA A 59 10.67 7.24 3.99
C ALA A 59 9.71 8.27 4.58
N SER A 60 8.97 8.99 3.73
CA SER A 60 8.02 10.03 4.16
C SER A 60 6.95 9.44 5.08
N VAL A 61 6.30 8.35 4.67
CA VAL A 61 5.24 7.72 5.45
C VAL A 61 5.78 7.13 6.75
N SER A 62 7.01 6.57 6.74
CA SER A 62 7.67 6.09 7.97
C SER A 62 7.90 7.24 8.96
N SER A 63 8.25 8.44 8.47
CA SER A 63 8.48 9.61 9.32
C SER A 63 7.19 10.26 9.83
N THR A 64 6.05 10.04 9.16
CA THR A 64 4.78 10.69 9.47
C THR A 64 3.71 9.74 10.03
N VAL A 65 4.07 8.52 10.44
CA VAL A 65 3.11 7.55 11.00
C VAL A 65 2.36 8.16 12.19
N SER A 66 3.05 8.90 13.05
CA SER A 66 2.47 9.45 14.28
C SER A 66 1.38 10.50 14.00
N GLU A 67 1.51 11.21 12.89
CA GLU A 67 0.58 12.21 12.39
C GLU A 67 -0.59 11.52 11.69
N ILE A 68 -0.29 10.53 10.83
CA ILE A 68 -1.30 9.77 10.08
C ILE A 68 -2.29 9.09 11.05
N VAL A 69 -1.82 8.46 12.13
CA VAL A 69 -2.72 7.75 13.07
C VAL A 69 -3.63 8.69 13.87
N LYS A 70 -3.27 9.97 13.97
CA LYS A 70 -4.05 11.00 14.67
C LYS A 70 -5.02 11.74 13.75
N MET A 71 -4.97 11.48 12.44
CA MET A 71 -5.86 12.11 11.48
C MET A 71 -7.33 11.76 11.78
N PRO A 72 -8.27 12.68 11.49
CA PRO A 72 -9.69 12.37 11.47
C PRO A 72 -10.00 11.20 10.52
N ASP A 73 -11.06 10.47 10.81
CA ASP A 73 -11.44 9.26 10.07
C ASP A 73 -11.54 9.50 8.56
N ALA A 74 -12.08 10.63 8.13
CA ALA A 74 -12.20 10.97 6.72
C ALA A 74 -10.83 11.13 6.04
N GLU A 75 -9.85 11.71 6.72
CA GLU A 75 -8.50 11.88 6.20
C GLU A 75 -7.73 10.57 6.21
N PHE A 76 -7.82 9.82 7.31
CA PHE A 76 -7.21 8.50 7.41
C PHE A 76 -7.79 7.53 6.36
N HIS A 77 -9.11 7.58 6.11
CA HIS A 77 -9.76 6.83 5.03
C HIS A 77 -9.17 7.17 3.65
N ARG A 78 -8.96 8.46 3.36
CA ARG A 78 -8.34 8.89 2.09
C ARG A 78 -6.93 8.34 1.95
N VAL A 79 -6.13 8.41 3.00
CA VAL A 79 -4.77 7.81 3.02
C VAL A 79 -4.83 6.32 2.71
N LEU A 80 -5.76 5.57 3.33
CA LEU A 80 -5.95 4.15 3.05
C LEU A 80 -6.35 3.87 1.60
N ASN A 81 -7.27 4.66 1.03
CA ASN A 81 -7.67 4.53 -0.38
C ASN A 81 -6.50 4.74 -1.35
N GLU A 82 -5.64 5.72 -1.09
CA GLU A 82 -4.48 5.96 -1.94
C GLU A 82 -3.46 4.82 -1.86
N PHE A 83 -3.24 4.24 -0.67
CA PHE A 83 -2.43 3.03 -0.55
C PHE A 83 -3.05 1.82 -1.24
N GLU A 84 -4.36 1.63 -1.12
CA GLU A 84 -5.09 0.54 -1.79
C GLU A 84 -4.88 0.60 -3.31
N LYS A 85 -5.11 1.77 -3.92
CA LYS A 85 -4.90 2.00 -5.35
C LYS A 85 -3.45 1.74 -5.76
N LEU A 86 -2.50 2.29 -5.01
CA LEU A 86 -1.07 2.10 -5.30
C LEU A 86 -0.68 0.62 -5.27
N MET A 87 -1.12 -0.11 -4.24
CA MET A 87 -0.84 -1.54 -4.11
C MET A 87 -1.45 -2.34 -5.27
N ALA A 88 -2.70 -2.06 -5.64
CA ALA A 88 -3.34 -2.69 -6.79
C ALA A 88 -2.57 -2.42 -8.10
N THR A 89 -2.16 -1.16 -8.34
CA THR A 89 -1.35 -0.81 -9.51
C THR A 89 -0.02 -1.55 -9.55
N LEU A 90 0.72 -1.59 -8.43
CA LEU A 90 2.00 -2.30 -8.37
C LEU A 90 1.85 -3.80 -8.59
N HIS A 91 0.77 -4.41 -8.10
CA HIS A 91 0.49 -5.82 -8.36
C HIS A 91 0.17 -6.11 -9.83
N ASN A 92 -0.63 -5.26 -10.48
CA ASN A 92 -0.93 -5.40 -11.91
C ASN A 92 0.32 -5.26 -12.79
N ILE A 93 1.27 -4.40 -12.39
CA ILE A 93 2.56 -4.27 -13.09
C ILE A 93 3.42 -5.52 -12.86
N SER A 94 3.42 -6.09 -11.66
CA SER A 94 4.19 -7.28 -11.31
C SER A 94 3.70 -8.56 -12.00
N HIS A 95 2.40 -8.66 -12.24
CA HIS A 95 1.74 -9.80 -12.86
C HIS A 95 0.94 -9.27 -14.04
N PRO A 96 1.59 -8.86 -15.15
CA PRO A 96 0.84 -8.50 -16.34
C PRO A 96 0.03 -9.72 -16.72
N GLU A 97 -1.29 -9.66 -16.57
CA GLU A 97 -2.17 -10.70 -17.09
C GLU A 97 -1.74 -10.94 -18.53
N LYS A 98 -1.35 -12.17 -18.87
CA LYS A 98 -1.11 -12.52 -20.27
C LYS A 98 -2.41 -12.16 -20.99
N PRO A 99 -2.39 -11.31 -22.02
CA PRO A 99 -3.57 -11.12 -22.84
C PRO A 99 -3.98 -12.51 -23.32
N SER A 100 -5.18 -12.96 -22.93
CA SER A 100 -5.78 -14.17 -23.47
C SER A 100 -5.80 -14.02 -24.98
N LYS A 101 -4.86 -14.69 -25.64
CA LYS A 101 -4.86 -14.83 -27.10
C LYS A 101 -6.04 -15.71 -27.44
N THR A 102 -7.22 -15.12 -27.58
CA THR A 102 -8.28 -15.71 -28.36
C THR A 102 -7.87 -15.54 -29.82
N VAL A 103 -7.14 -16.52 -30.35
CA VAL A 103 -6.93 -16.67 -31.78
C VAL A 103 -8.20 -17.35 -32.30
N HIS A 104 -8.98 -16.61 -33.09
CA HIS A 104 -9.97 -17.16 -34.01
C HIS A 104 -9.39 -17.16 -35.41
#